data_AF-A0AAP3E5H5-F1
#
_entry.id   AF-A0AAP3E5H5-F1
#
_cell.length_a   1.000
_cell.length_b   1.000
_cell.length_c   1.000
_cell.angle_alpha   90.00
_cell.angle_beta   90.00
_cell.angle_gamma   90.00
#
_symmetry.space_group_name_H-M   'P 1'
#
loop_
_entity.id
_entity.type
_entity.pdbx_description
1 polymer ?
#
loop_
_entity_poly.entity_id
_entity_poly.type
_entity_poly.pdbx_seq_one_letter_code
_entity_poly.pdbx_strand_id
1 'polypeptide(L)' 'MTDESGLAGAREDEVVIESKTETTLLGLERDGEVRSVIENDVVFEVGDRLIVIGTADAHAELERLLDRIS' A
#
# COMPACT_ATOMS: atom_id res chain seq x y z
N MET A 1 -20.35 -9.94 10.75
CA MET A 1 -20.39 -9.13 9.52
C MET A 1 -18.92 -8.89 9.23
N THR A 2 -18.36 -9.67 8.32
CA THR A 2 -16.92 -9.71 8.08
C THR A 2 -16.61 -8.65 7.05
N ASP A 3 -15.94 -7.59 7.47
CA ASP A 3 -15.35 -6.58 6.59
C ASP A 3 -14.19 -7.24 5.81
N GLU A 4 -14.48 -7.68 4.59
CA GLU A 4 -13.48 -7.96 3.56
C GLU A 4 -13.32 -6.66 2.76
N SER A 5 -12.17 -6.10 2.39
CA SER A 5 -10.76 -6.36 2.68
C SER A 5 -10.00 -5.38 1.78
N GLY A 6 -9.43 -4.31 2.33
CA GLY A 6 -8.69 -3.30 1.56
C GLY A 6 -7.39 -3.86 0.97
N LEU A 7 -7.19 -3.63 -0.33
CA LEU A 7 -6.06 -4.06 -1.19
C LEU A 7 -5.97 -5.54 -1.60
N ALA A 8 -6.71 -6.48 -1.01
CA ALA A 8 -6.56 -7.88 -1.41
C ALA A 8 -6.96 -8.13 -2.87
N GLY A 9 -5.96 -8.53 -3.67
CA GLY A 9 -6.15 -8.93 -5.06
C GLY A 9 -5.75 -7.89 -6.11
N ALA A 10 -5.25 -6.71 -5.70
CA ALA A 10 -4.72 -5.73 -6.63
C ALA A 10 -3.30 -6.14 -7.11
N ARG A 11 -3.14 -6.36 -8.41
CA ARG A 11 -1.81 -6.41 -9.04
C ARG A 11 -1.23 -5.00 -9.08
N GLU A 12 0.09 -4.87 -8.96
CA GLU A 12 0.81 -3.58 -8.96
C GLU A 12 0.49 -2.71 -10.20
N ASP A 13 0.06 -3.33 -11.29
CA ASP A 13 -0.48 -2.67 -12.49
C ASP A 13 -1.67 -1.72 -12.20
N GLU A 14 -2.39 -1.90 -11.09
CA GLU A 14 -3.64 -1.18 -10.78
C GLU A 14 -3.50 -0.13 -9.66
N VAL A 15 -2.47 -0.26 -8.81
CA VAL A 15 -2.16 0.72 -7.76
C VAL A 15 -0.66 0.96 -7.67
N VAL A 16 -0.15 1.74 -8.62
CA VAL A 16 1.17 2.37 -8.47
C VAL A 16 1.04 3.48 -7.42
N ILE A 17 1.21 3.12 -6.13
CA ILE A 17 1.06 3.99 -4.95
C ILE A 17 1.86 5.29 -5.11
N GLU A 18 3.10 5.16 -5.62
CA GLU A 18 4.01 6.28 -5.88
C GLU A 18 3.56 7.20 -7.03
N SER A 19 2.73 6.71 -7.96
CA SER A 19 2.24 7.53 -9.08
C SER A 19 0.96 8.30 -8.76
N LYS A 20 0.24 7.87 -7.71
CA LYS A 20 -1.05 8.45 -7.30
C LYS A 20 -0.93 9.32 -6.05
N THR A 21 0.20 9.26 -5.36
CA THR A 21 0.46 10.03 -4.13
C THR A 21 1.92 10.48 -4.13
N GLU A 22 2.22 11.59 -3.48
CA GLU A 22 3.62 12.05 -3.29
C GLU A 22 4.36 11.26 -2.18
N THR A 23 3.97 10.00 -1.95
CA THR A 23 4.64 9.10 -1.01
C THR A 23 5.63 8.19 -1.73
N THR A 24 6.74 7.89 -1.07
CA THR A 24 7.74 6.91 -1.53
C THR A 24 7.58 5.64 -0.70
N LEU A 25 7.46 4.49 -1.36
CA LEU A 25 7.36 3.20 -0.69
C LEU A 25 8.77 2.70 -0.35
N LEU A 26 9.05 2.53 0.94
CA LEU A 26 10.34 2.02 1.42
C LEU A 26 10.33 0.52 1.68
N GLY A 27 9.15 -0.05 1.92
CA GLY A 27 9.03 -1.45 2.21
C GLY A 27 7.63 -1.88 2.60
N LEU A 28 7.51 -3.20 2.73
CA LEU A 28 6.30 -3.91 3.05
C LEU A 28 6.60 -4.87 4.20
N GLU A 29 5.79 -4.83 5.26
CA GLU A 29 5.79 -5.82 6.32
C GLU A 29 4.59 -6.76 6.16
N ARG A 30 4.87 -8.07 6.09
CA ARG A 30 3.86 -9.15 6.07
C ARG A 30 4.28 -10.24 7.05
N ASP A 31 3.38 -10.65 7.92
CA ASP A 31 3.62 -11.72 8.91
C ASP A 31 4.89 -11.52 9.78
N GLY A 32 5.27 -10.25 10.01
CA GLY A 32 6.47 -9.89 10.78
C GLY A 32 7.78 -9.89 9.98
N GLU A 33 7.74 -10.23 8.69
CA GLU A 33 8.86 -10.09 7.77
C GLU A 33 8.80 -8.76 7.02
N VAL A 34 9.90 -8.02 7.02
CA VAL A 34 10.03 -6.74 6.32
C VAL A 34 10.83 -6.93 5.04
N ARG A 35 10.26 -6.50 3.92
CA ARG A 35 10.92 -6.44 2.61
C ARG A 35 11.13 -4.99 2.22
N SER A 36 12.39 -4.58 2.05
CA SER A 36 12.78 -3.22 1.67
C SER A 36 13.05 -3.04 0.17
N VAL A 37 13.16 -4.15 -0.58
CA VAL A 37 13.18 -4.14 -2.04
C VAL A 37 11.81 -4.66 -2.48
N ILE A 38 10.97 -3.73 -2.95
CA ILE A 38 9.69 -4.05 -3.56
C ILE A 38 10.00 -4.18 -5.07
N GLU A 39 10.00 -5.40 -5.58
CA GLU A 39 10.07 -5.63 -7.04
C GLU A 39 8.73 -5.21 -7.65
N ASN A 40 8.70 -4.77 -8.92
CA ASN A 40 7.48 -4.28 -9.62
C ASN A 40 6.38 -5.36 -9.85
N ASP A 41 6.46 -6.52 -9.18
CA ASP A 41 5.52 -7.63 -9.26
C ASP A 41 4.87 -7.97 -7.90
N VAL A 42 5.03 -7.11 -6.89
CA VAL A 42 4.47 -7.30 -5.55
C VAL A 42 2.94 -7.10 -5.57
N VAL A 43 2.23 -8.16 -5.21
CA VAL A 43 0.78 -8.12 -4.98
C VAL A 43 0.53 -7.85 -3.50
N PHE A 44 -0.18 -6.75 -3.22
CA PHE A 44 -0.60 -6.40 -1.87
C PHE A 44 -1.72 -7.32 -1.39
N GLU A 45 -1.65 -7.71 -0.12
CA GLU A 45 -2.61 -8.57 0.56
C GLU A 45 -3.21 -7.83 1.75
N VAL A 46 -4.39 -8.26 2.19
CA VAL A 46 -4.99 -7.69 3.39
C VAL A 46 -4.15 -8.02 4.61
N GLY A 47 -3.94 -7.01 5.44
CA GLY A 47 -3.08 -7.11 6.62
C GLY A 47 -1.63 -6.71 6.34
N ASP A 48 -1.27 -6.47 5.08
CA ASP A 48 -0.01 -5.85 4.73
C ASP A 48 0.15 -4.48 5.38
N ARG A 49 1.36 -4.22 5.89
CA ARG A 49 1.74 -2.94 6.47
C ARG A 49 2.78 -2.25 5.58
N LEU A 50 2.39 -1.11 5.02
CA LEU A 50 3.25 -0.31 4.15
C LEU A 50 4.13 0.61 4.98
N ILE A 51 5.42 0.66 4.65
CA ILE A 51 6.37 1.61 5.21
C ILE A 51 6.63 2.67 4.13
N VAL A 52 6.12 3.88 4.34
CA VAL A 52 6.21 4.97 3.38
C VAL A 52 6.88 6.20 3.98
N ILE A 53 7.50 7.03 3.13
CA ILE A 53 7.92 8.39 3.48
C ILE A 53 7.17 9.38 2.61
N GLY A 54 6.67 10.45 3.23
CA GLY A 54 6.03 11.57 2.54
C GLY A 54 5.77 12.73 3.49
N THR A 55 5.19 13.80 2.94
CA THR A 55 4.63 14.89 3.74
C THR A 55 3.37 14.42 4.48
N ALA A 56 2.91 15.18 5.48
CA ALA A 56 1.66 14.87 6.16
C ALA A 56 0.45 14.87 5.20
N ASP A 57 0.44 15.79 4.22
CA ASP A 57 -0.62 15.87 3.20
C ASP A 57 -0.58 14.65 2.26
N ALA A 58 0.61 14.19 1.88
CA ALA A 58 0.79 12.99 1.06
C ALA A 58 0.30 11.72 1.79
N HIS A 59 0.55 11.61 3.11
CA HIS A 59 -0.01 10.50 3.91
C HIS A 59 -1.55 10.56 3.96
N ALA A 60 -2.14 11.73 4.14
CA ALA A 60 -3.60 11.87 4.15
C ALA A 60 -4.23 11.54 2.78
N GLU A 61 -3.54 11.85 1.68
CA GLU A 61 -3.98 11.45 0.33
C GLU A 61 -3.89 9.94 0.12
N LEU A 62 -2.81 9.31 0.60
CA LEU A 62 -2.65 7.86 0.60
C LEU A 62 -3.76 7.16 1.39
N GLU A 63 -4.06 7.60 2.61
CA GLU A 63 -5.15 7.03 3.42
C GLU A 63 -6.50 7.09 2.69
N ARG A 64 -6.85 8.24 2.08
CA ARG A 64 -8.08 8.38 1.29
C ARG A 64 -8.11 7.47 0.06
N LEU A 65 -6.96 7.26 -0.57
CA LEU A 65 -6.86 6.40 -1.74
C LEU A 65 -7.12 4.95 -1.34
N LEU A 66 -6.56 4.50 -0.22
CA LEU A 66 -6.74 3.15 0.31
C LEU A 66 -8.20 2.91 0.72
N ASP A 67 -8.84 3.86 1.42
CA ASP A 67 -10.26 3.78 1.82
C ASP A 67 -11.22 3.68 0.63
N ARG A 68 -10.83 4.16 -0.56
CA ARG A 68 -11.68 4.11 -1.76
C ARG A 68 -11.60 2.76 -2.49
N ILE A 69 -10.54 1.99 -2.23
CA ILE A 69 -10.27 0.71 -2.88
C ILE A 69 -10.66 -0.47 -1.96
N SER A 70 -10.84 -0.22 -0.66
CA SER A 70 -11.49 -1.12 0.31
C SER A 70 -13.01 -1.10 0.20
#